data_AF-A0A0F7ZJN1-F1
#
_entry.id   AF-A0A0F7ZJN1-F1
#
_cell.length_a   1.000
_cell.length_b   1.000
_cell.length_c   1.000
_cell.angle_alpha   90.00
_cell.angle_beta   90.00
_cell.angle_gamma   90.00
#
_symmetry.space_group_name_H-M   'P 1'
#
loop_
_entity.id
_entity.type
_entity.pdbx_description
1 polymer ?
#
loop_
_entity_poly.entity_id
_entity_poly.type
_entity_poly.pdbx_seq_one_letter_code
_entity_poly.pdbx_strand_id
1 'polypeptide(L)'
;MQAKRATRDECITEPATFQARSTTLRLLLNEHARVRQIPEGVGKHSKRIDKALPGKHTRKLYDELTRKESEVLIQLRTGKSRLNSYLCKIGAVESDECTCGQSAETVEHFLFRCRRWTVQRETMLRYARGKVGDLSFFLGGKAESDDDKWQPDMGCAGDNTVRIGNETF
;
A
#
# COMPACT_ATOMS: atom_id res chain seq x y z
N MET A 1 61.35 -26.04 16.24
CA MET A 1 60.96 -25.69 14.85
C MET A 1 59.46 -25.90 14.69
N GLN A 2 58.79 -24.96 14.02
CA GLN A 2 57.33 -24.78 13.95
C GLN A 2 56.67 -25.76 12.98
N ALA A 3 55.46 -26.23 13.31
CA ALA A 3 54.50 -26.75 12.34
C ALA A 3 53.10 -26.19 12.66
N LYS A 4 52.96 -24.87 12.48
CA LYS A 4 51.65 -24.19 12.37
C LYS A 4 51.66 -23.52 11.00
N ARG A 5 50.76 -23.93 10.09
CA ARG A 5 50.22 -23.15 8.95
C ARG A 5 49.59 -24.11 7.93
N ALA A 6 48.26 -24.18 7.91
CA ALA A 6 47.44 -24.33 6.70
C ALA A 6 45.96 -24.35 7.12
N THR A 7 45.41 -23.18 7.44
CA THR A 7 43.95 -22.99 7.48
C THR A 7 43.68 -21.65 6.83
N ARG A 8 43.85 -21.65 5.52
CA ARG A 8 43.32 -20.59 4.67
C ARG A 8 43.12 -21.17 3.29
N ASP A 9 41.90 -21.62 3.06
CA ASP A 9 41.27 -21.42 1.76
C ASP A 9 39.84 -21.00 2.05
N GLU A 10 39.54 -19.77 1.64
CA GLU A 10 38.20 -19.24 1.51
C GLU A 10 37.49 -20.17 0.50
N CYS A 11 36.74 -21.16 1.00
CA CYS A 11 35.87 -21.96 0.17
C CYS A 11 34.72 -21.05 -0.29
N ILE A 12 34.95 -20.32 -1.37
CA ILE A 12 33.90 -19.64 -2.10
C ILE A 12 33.14 -20.76 -2.83
N THR A 13 32.03 -21.19 -2.22
CA THR A 13 31.11 -22.10 -2.88
C THR A 13 30.45 -21.35 -4.04
N GLU A 14 30.87 -21.64 -5.27
CA GLU A 14 30.16 -21.18 -6.47
C GLU A 14 28.69 -21.66 -6.36
N PRO A 15 27.69 -20.78 -6.51
CA PRO A 15 26.30 -21.20 -6.43
C PRO A 15 26.01 -22.19 -7.56
N ALA A 16 25.62 -23.41 -7.19
CA ALA A 16 25.31 -24.47 -8.16
C ALA A 16 24.34 -23.96 -9.23
N THR A 17 24.76 -24.02 -10.50
CA THR A 17 24.01 -23.52 -11.65
C THR A 17 22.74 -24.33 -11.94
N PHE A 18 22.64 -25.53 -11.37
CA PHE A 18 21.51 -26.44 -11.54
C PHE A 18 20.78 -26.67 -10.22
N GLN A 19 19.55 -26.15 -10.13
CA GLN A 19 18.60 -26.51 -9.08
C GLN A 19 17.58 -27.50 -9.63
N ALA A 20 17.63 -28.75 -9.18
CA ALA A 20 16.56 -29.72 -9.43
C ALA A 20 15.26 -29.24 -8.76
N ARG A 21 14.29 -28.79 -9.54
CA ARG A 21 12.96 -28.42 -9.02
C ARG A 21 12.04 -29.63 -9.09
N SER A 22 11.62 -30.15 -7.94
CA SER A 22 10.64 -31.24 -7.85
C SER A 22 9.35 -30.89 -8.60
N THR A 23 8.94 -31.73 -9.54
CA THR A 23 7.67 -31.61 -10.27
C THR A 23 6.49 -31.64 -9.30
N THR A 24 6.56 -32.49 -8.28
CA THR A 24 5.56 -32.58 -7.21
C THR A 24 5.44 -31.27 -6.44
N LEU A 25 6.56 -30.66 -6.05
CA LEU A 25 6.53 -29.35 -5.38
C LEU A 25 5.90 -28.28 -6.28
N ARG A 26 6.22 -28.27 -7.58
CA ARG A 26 5.63 -27.32 -8.53
C ARG A 26 4.11 -27.50 -8.67
N LEU A 27 3.65 -28.74 -8.75
CA LEU A 27 2.22 -29.05 -8.83
C LEU A 27 1.47 -28.61 -7.57
N LEU A 28 2.01 -28.92 -6.38
CA LEU A 28 1.43 -28.49 -5.10
C LEU A 28 1.39 -26.96 -4.96
N LEU A 29 2.47 -26.27 -5.34
CA LEU A 29 2.50 -24.80 -5.34
C LEU A 29 1.47 -24.20 -6.30
N ASN A 30 1.29 -24.78 -7.49
CA ASN A 30 0.30 -24.34 -8.47
C ASN A 30 -1.13 -24.58 -7.98
N GLU A 31 -1.41 -25.73 -7.38
CA GLU A 31 -2.71 -26.05 -6.78
C GLU A 31 -3.04 -25.09 -5.65
N HIS A 32 -2.09 -24.86 -4.74
CA HIS A 32 -2.24 -23.91 -3.65
C HIS A 32 -2.40 -22.47 -4.16
N ALA A 33 -1.74 -22.09 -5.25
CA ALA A 33 -1.93 -20.80 -5.89
C ALA A 33 -3.34 -20.66 -6.49
N ARG A 34 -3.93 -21.74 -7.05
CA ARG A 34 -5.32 -21.75 -7.55
C ARG A 34 -6.33 -21.61 -6.41
N VAL A 35 -6.15 -22.33 -5.30
CA VAL A 35 -7.02 -22.24 -4.11
C VAL A 35 -6.95 -20.85 -3.48
N ARG A 36 -5.78 -20.19 -3.52
CA ARG A 36 -5.59 -18.82 -3.02
C ARG A 36 -6.05 -17.73 -3.99
N GLN A 37 -6.63 -18.07 -5.14
CA GLN A 37 -7.14 -17.04 -6.06
C GLN A 37 -8.32 -16.31 -5.41
N ILE A 38 -8.14 -15.01 -5.27
CA ILE A 38 -9.19 -14.10 -4.79
C ILE A 38 -10.26 -14.00 -5.89
N PRO A 39 -11.56 -14.19 -5.57
CA PRO A 39 -12.63 -14.11 -6.56
C PRO A 39 -12.62 -12.80 -7.35
N GLU A 40 -13.08 -12.87 -8.59
CA GLU A 40 -13.21 -11.71 -9.44
C GLU A 40 -14.17 -10.69 -8.81
N GLY A 41 -13.76 -9.42 -8.76
CA GLY A 41 -14.52 -8.35 -8.11
C GLY A 41 -14.30 -8.18 -6.60
N VAL A 42 -13.52 -9.05 -5.94
CA VAL A 42 -13.06 -8.78 -4.57
C VAL A 42 -11.84 -7.85 -4.58
N GLY A 43 -11.84 -6.87 -3.67
CA GLY A 43 -10.75 -5.91 -3.51
C GLY A 43 -10.69 -4.83 -4.59
N LYS A 44 -11.79 -4.54 -5.30
CA LYS A 44 -11.84 -3.51 -6.37
C LYS A 44 -11.20 -2.18 -5.96
N HIS A 45 -11.51 -1.69 -4.75
CA HIS A 45 -10.95 -0.43 -4.23
C HIS A 45 -9.42 -0.51 -4.07
N SER A 46 -8.91 -1.54 -3.40
CA SER A 46 -7.47 -1.70 -3.20
C SER A 46 -6.72 -1.95 -4.51
N LYS A 47 -7.31 -2.69 -5.46
CA LYS A 47 -6.74 -2.90 -6.81
C LYS A 47 -6.73 -1.62 -7.65
N ARG A 48 -7.67 -0.71 -7.43
CA ARG A 48 -7.69 0.62 -8.07
C ARG A 48 -6.57 1.52 -7.54
N ILE A 49 -6.29 1.44 -6.24
CA ILE A 49 -5.19 2.19 -5.60
C ILE A 49 -3.83 1.58 -5.95
N ASP A 50 -3.76 0.26 -6.06
CA ASP A 50 -2.50 -0.43 -6.27
C ASP A 50 -2.69 -1.64 -7.18
N LYS A 51 -2.31 -1.45 -8.44
CA LYS A 51 -2.38 -2.50 -9.47
C LYS A 51 -1.36 -3.61 -9.21
N ALA A 52 -0.27 -3.31 -8.51
CA ALA A 52 0.82 -4.24 -8.24
C ALA A 52 0.61 -5.07 -6.96
N LEU A 53 -0.63 -5.17 -6.46
CA LEU A 53 -0.93 -6.01 -5.30
C LEU A 53 -0.93 -7.50 -5.64
N PRO A 54 -0.35 -8.36 -4.79
CA PRO A 54 0.55 -8.03 -3.66
C PRO A 54 2.00 -7.77 -4.14
N GLY A 55 2.64 -6.70 -3.63
CA GLY A 55 3.98 -6.31 -4.06
C GLY A 55 4.93 -5.99 -2.90
N LYS A 56 6.25 -6.13 -3.14
CA LYS A 56 7.30 -5.87 -2.13
C LYS A 56 7.29 -4.43 -1.63
N HIS A 57 6.87 -3.48 -2.47
CA HIS A 57 6.73 -2.07 -2.12
C HIS A 57 5.75 -1.83 -0.98
N THR A 58 4.69 -2.65 -0.88
CA THR A 58 3.71 -2.52 0.20
C THR A 58 4.34 -2.82 1.56
N ARG A 59 5.29 -3.77 1.63
CA ARG A 59 6.03 -4.04 2.87
C ARG A 59 6.90 -2.86 3.25
N LYS A 60 7.69 -2.34 2.30
CA LYS A 60 8.54 -1.17 2.50
C LYS A 60 7.73 0.05 2.97
N LEU A 61 6.55 0.26 2.38
CA LEU A 61 5.66 1.35 2.75
C LEU A 61 5.27 1.31 4.24
N TYR A 62 4.90 0.14 4.76
CA TYR A 62 4.49 0.01 6.16
C TYR A 62 5.66 -0.08 7.14
N ASP A 63 6.81 -0.62 6.72
CA ASP A 63 8.00 -0.75 7.57
C ASP A 63 8.55 0.64 8.01
N GLU A 64 8.30 1.69 7.22
CA GLU A 64 8.72 3.07 7.53
C GLU A 64 7.69 3.86 8.36
N LEU A 65 6.53 3.28 8.69
CA LEU A 65 5.44 3.96 9.41
C LEU A 65 5.31 3.48 10.84
N THR A 66 4.88 4.39 11.72
CA THR A 66 4.44 3.98 13.05
C THR A 66 3.17 3.14 12.97
N ARG A 67 2.83 2.45 14.08
CA ARG A 67 1.61 1.63 14.15
C ARG A 67 0.34 2.43 13.85
N LYS A 68 0.23 3.63 14.42
CA LYS A 68 -0.93 4.51 14.23
C LYS A 68 -1.03 4.96 12.77
N GLU A 69 0.11 5.34 12.20
CA GLU A 69 0.16 5.77 10.82
C GLU A 69 -0.21 4.66 9.83
N SER A 70 0.30 3.46 10.09
CA SER A 70 -0.06 2.26 9.33
C SER A 70 -1.56 1.96 9.42
N GLU A 71 -2.18 2.10 10.59
CA GLU A 71 -3.61 1.84 10.77
C GLU A 71 -4.46 2.78 9.91
N VAL A 72 -4.18 4.07 9.95
CA VAL A 72 -4.84 5.08 9.11
C VAL A 72 -4.63 4.76 7.62
N LEU A 73 -3.40 4.48 7.20
CA LEU A 73 -3.10 4.18 5.81
C LEU A 73 -3.82 2.90 5.33
N ILE A 74 -3.91 1.87 6.18
CA ILE A 74 -4.66 0.65 5.88
C ILE A 74 -6.14 0.97 5.69
N GLN A 75 -6.75 1.78 6.55
CA GLN A 75 -8.15 2.18 6.41
C GLN A 75 -8.41 2.92 5.09
N LEU A 76 -7.52 3.85 4.71
CA LEU A 76 -7.62 4.58 3.44
C LEU A 76 -7.40 3.68 2.22
N ARG A 77 -6.37 2.80 2.25
CA ARG A 77 -6.05 1.85 1.16
C ARG A 77 -7.08 0.74 0.96
N THR A 78 -7.81 0.37 2.02
CA THR A 78 -8.90 -0.62 1.94
C THR A 78 -10.26 0.03 1.71
N GLY A 79 -10.39 1.33 1.97
CA GLY A 79 -11.66 2.06 1.96
C GLY A 79 -12.57 1.69 3.15
N LYS A 80 -12.08 0.84 4.07
CA LYS A 80 -12.78 0.46 5.31
C LYS A 80 -12.35 1.42 6.41
N SER A 81 -12.93 2.61 6.38
CA SER A 81 -12.53 3.74 7.21
C SER A 81 -13.73 4.30 7.97
N ARG A 82 -13.50 5.17 8.94
CA ARG A 82 -14.58 5.88 9.65
C ARG A 82 -15.24 7.01 8.84
N LEU A 83 -15.01 7.09 7.53
CA LEU A 83 -15.67 8.06 6.66
C LEU A 83 -17.12 7.62 6.36
N ASN A 84 -18.03 8.58 6.24
CA ASN A 84 -19.46 8.30 6.08
C ASN A 84 -19.80 7.40 4.89
N SER A 85 -19.03 7.44 3.79
CA SER A 85 -19.24 6.54 2.65
C SER A 85 -19.12 5.06 3.00
N TYR A 86 -18.18 4.68 3.87
CA TYR A 86 -18.07 3.30 4.33
C TYR A 86 -19.08 3.00 5.43
N LEU A 87 -19.26 3.93 6.39
CA LEU A 87 -20.18 3.76 7.50
C LEU A 87 -21.63 3.58 7.00
N CYS A 88 -22.07 4.35 6.02
CA CYS A 88 -23.39 4.23 5.42
C CYS A 88 -23.54 2.87 4.70
N LYS A 89 -22.51 2.45 3.96
CA LYS A 89 -22.49 1.14 3.27
C LYS A 89 -22.66 -0.06 4.22
N ILE A 90 -22.20 0.05 5.46
CA ILE A 90 -22.37 -0.99 6.50
C ILE A 90 -23.60 -0.76 7.40
N GLY A 91 -24.39 0.28 7.15
CA GLY A 91 -25.58 0.62 7.94
C GLY A 91 -25.30 1.23 9.31
N ALA A 92 -24.08 1.74 9.54
CA ALA A 92 -23.72 2.41 10.81
C ALA A 92 -24.20 3.86 10.87
N VAL A 93 -24.45 4.49 9.72
CA VAL A 93 -25.03 5.84 9.59
C VAL A 93 -26.05 5.85 8.45
N GLU A 94 -27.00 6.78 8.50
CA GLU A 94 -28.10 6.85 7.52
C GLU A 94 -27.71 7.54 6.20
N SER A 95 -26.70 8.42 6.22
CA SER A 95 -26.24 9.19 5.05
C SER A 95 -24.74 9.03 4.84
N ASP A 96 -24.33 8.97 3.57
CA ASP A 96 -22.91 8.99 3.19
C ASP A 96 -22.34 10.40 3.05
N GLU A 97 -23.16 11.44 3.20
CA GLU A 97 -22.79 12.83 2.98
C GLU A 97 -21.70 13.28 3.96
N CYS A 98 -20.70 14.00 3.44
CA CYS A 98 -19.75 14.70 4.28
C CYS A 98 -20.44 15.87 4.97
N THR A 99 -20.07 16.14 6.22
CA THR A 99 -20.54 17.32 6.97
C THR A 99 -20.14 18.65 6.34
N CYS A 100 -19.24 18.66 5.35
CA CYS A 100 -18.99 19.86 4.53
C CYS A 100 -20.11 20.15 3.51
N GLY A 101 -21.06 19.23 3.31
CA GLY A 101 -22.26 19.40 2.48
C GLY A 101 -22.05 19.32 0.97
N GLN A 102 -20.87 18.93 0.48
CA GLN A 102 -20.56 18.98 -0.96
C GLN A 102 -20.80 17.67 -1.71
N SER A 103 -20.52 16.54 -1.06
CA SER A 103 -20.64 15.21 -1.65
C SER A 103 -20.58 14.15 -0.56
N ALA A 104 -20.79 12.89 -0.94
CA ALA A 104 -20.45 11.75 -0.13
C ALA A 104 -19.00 11.83 0.41
N GLU A 105 -18.79 11.45 1.66
CA GLU A 105 -17.51 11.44 2.35
C GLU A 105 -16.69 10.21 1.94
N THR A 106 -16.16 10.23 0.73
CA THR A 106 -15.23 9.22 0.21
C THR A 106 -13.79 9.56 0.56
N VAL A 107 -12.88 8.59 0.44
CA VAL A 107 -11.42 8.83 0.58
C VAL A 107 -10.94 9.91 -0.41
N GLU A 108 -11.46 9.91 -1.64
CA GLU A 108 -11.15 10.94 -2.65
C GLU A 108 -11.63 12.33 -2.22
N HIS A 109 -12.87 12.42 -1.72
CA HIS A 109 -13.41 13.68 -1.21
C HIS A 109 -12.58 14.18 -0.03
N PHE A 110 -12.34 13.33 0.97
CA PHE A 110 -11.55 13.62 2.14
C PHE A 110 -10.16 14.16 1.76
N LEU A 111 -9.41 13.40 0.95
CA LEU A 111 -8.04 13.74 0.57
C LEU A 111 -7.91 14.88 -0.43
N PHE A 112 -8.87 15.07 -1.36
CA PHE A 112 -8.69 16.01 -2.47
C PHE A 112 -9.71 17.16 -2.59
N ARG A 113 -10.88 17.09 -1.95
CA ARG A 113 -11.95 18.09 -2.15
C ARG A 113 -12.50 18.75 -0.89
N CYS A 114 -12.46 18.08 0.26
CA CYS A 114 -13.15 18.52 1.48
C CYS A 114 -12.64 19.88 2.02
N ARG A 115 -13.52 20.88 2.09
CA ARG A 115 -13.14 22.23 2.58
C ARG A 115 -12.78 22.29 4.07
N ARG A 116 -13.12 21.26 4.86
CA ARG A 116 -12.79 21.19 6.30
C ARG A 116 -11.29 20.97 6.54
N TRP A 117 -10.59 20.38 5.58
CA TRP A 117 -9.21 19.93 5.71
C TRP A 117 -8.25 20.71 4.81
N THR A 118 -8.53 21.98 4.54
CA THR A 118 -7.76 22.81 3.59
C THR A 118 -6.31 22.99 4.03
N VAL A 119 -6.04 23.24 5.31
CA VAL A 119 -4.69 23.47 5.84
C VAL A 119 -3.80 22.22 5.69
N GLN A 120 -4.34 21.07 6.08
CA GLN A 120 -3.66 19.77 5.97
C GLN A 120 -3.47 19.40 4.50
N ARG A 121 -4.48 19.65 3.66
CA ARG A 121 -4.43 19.45 2.21
C ARG A 121 -3.37 20.31 1.55
N GLU A 122 -3.21 21.59 1.91
CA GLU A 122 -2.15 22.44 1.37
C GLU A 122 -0.76 21.87 1.67
N THR A 123 -0.56 21.38 2.89
CA THR A 123 0.70 20.70 3.26
C THR A 123 0.93 19.46 2.40
N MET A 124 -0.09 18.63 2.23
CA MET A 124 -0.04 17.43 1.40
C MET A 124 0.21 17.74 -0.09
N LEU A 125 -0.44 18.79 -0.62
CA LEU A 125 -0.34 19.19 -2.03
C LEU A 125 1.05 19.71 -2.41
N ARG A 126 1.85 20.23 -1.46
CA ARG A 126 3.26 20.56 -1.73
C ARG A 126 4.07 19.37 -2.20
N TYR A 127 3.69 18.16 -1.80
CA TYR A 127 4.36 16.90 -2.18
C TYR A 127 3.73 16.23 -3.40
N ALA A 128 2.66 16.80 -3.96
CA ALA A 128 1.92 16.20 -5.08
C ALA A 128 2.77 16.02 -6.34
N ARG A 129 3.84 16.83 -6.54
CA ARG A 129 4.70 16.82 -7.74
C ARG A 129 3.91 16.74 -9.07
N GLY A 130 2.77 17.44 -9.13
CA GLY A 130 1.86 17.44 -10.29
C GLY A 130 0.84 16.29 -10.35
N LYS A 131 0.91 15.31 -9.44
CA LYS A 131 -0.04 14.18 -9.31
C LYS A 131 -1.25 14.50 -8.43
N VAL A 132 -1.76 15.74 -8.49
CA VAL A 132 -2.90 16.16 -7.66
C VAL A 132 -4.13 15.32 -8.00
N GLY A 133 -4.75 14.70 -6.99
CA GLY A 133 -5.92 13.84 -7.17
C GLY A 133 -5.62 12.37 -7.49
N ASP A 134 -4.35 11.97 -7.58
CA ASP A 134 -3.95 10.59 -7.80
C ASP A 134 -3.95 9.79 -6.47
N LEU A 135 -5.05 9.10 -6.19
CA LEU A 135 -5.16 8.25 -5.00
C LEU A 135 -4.00 7.25 -4.85
N SER A 136 -3.54 6.67 -5.95
CA SER A 136 -2.48 5.65 -5.93
C SER A 136 -1.19 6.28 -5.42
N PHE A 137 -0.85 7.46 -5.94
CA PHE A 137 0.32 8.21 -5.48
C PHE A 137 0.24 8.57 -3.98
N PHE A 138 -0.86 9.16 -3.53
CA PHE A 138 -1.01 9.60 -2.12
C PHE A 138 -1.17 8.44 -1.12
N LEU A 139 -1.51 7.24 -1.59
CA LEU A 139 -1.68 6.06 -0.74
C LEU A 139 -0.59 5.00 -0.96
N GLY A 140 0.50 5.35 -1.64
CA GLY A 140 1.68 4.50 -1.83
C GLY A 140 1.42 3.26 -2.68
N GLY A 141 0.47 3.33 -3.60
CA GLY A 141 0.13 2.28 -4.56
C GLY A 141 0.63 2.57 -5.97
N LYS A 142 0.83 1.51 -6.77
CA LYS A 142 1.24 1.63 -8.18
C LYS A 142 0.02 1.93 -9.04
N ALA A 143 0.00 3.07 -9.71
CA ALA A 143 -1.02 3.43 -10.69
C ALA A 143 -0.83 2.63 -12.00
N GLU A 144 -1.87 2.58 -12.84
CA GLU A 144 -1.77 1.91 -14.15
C GLU A 144 -0.82 2.62 -15.12
N SER A 145 -0.63 3.92 -14.95
CA SER A 145 0.29 4.73 -15.75
C SER A 145 1.75 4.65 -15.28
N ASP A 146 2.03 3.99 -14.16
CA ASP A 146 3.38 3.94 -13.60
C ASP A 146 4.22 2.82 -14.25
N ASP A 147 5.47 3.14 -14.55
CA ASP A 147 6.45 2.21 -15.13
C ASP A 147 6.80 1.03 -14.21
N ASP A 148 7.43 -0.01 -14.77
CA ASP A 148 7.86 -1.19 -14.02
C ASP A 148 8.98 -0.93 -13.00
N LYS A 149 9.71 0.19 -13.13
CA LYS A 149 10.74 0.63 -12.18
C LYS A 149 10.19 1.54 -11.07
N TRP A 150 8.88 1.68 -10.96
CA TRP A 150 8.23 2.55 -9.97
C TRP A 150 8.54 2.15 -8.52
N GLN A 151 8.62 3.16 -7.65
CA GLN A 151 8.76 3.02 -6.21
C GLN A 151 7.77 3.97 -5.52
N PRO A 152 7.23 3.60 -4.35
CA PRO A 152 6.32 4.45 -3.60
C PRO A 152 7.04 5.71 -3.10
N ASP A 153 6.35 6.86 -3.16
CA ASP A 153 6.83 8.09 -2.56
C ASP A 153 6.48 8.11 -1.06
N MET A 154 7.50 7.93 -0.23
CA MET A 154 7.33 7.81 1.22
C MET A 154 6.94 9.12 1.90
N GLY A 155 7.35 10.28 1.34
CA GLY A 155 6.99 11.59 1.89
C GLY A 155 5.51 11.94 1.67
N CYS A 156 4.94 11.45 0.57
CA CYS A 156 3.54 11.63 0.23
C CYS A 156 2.64 10.59 0.91
N ALA A 157 3.01 9.31 0.82
CA ALA A 157 2.19 8.20 1.29
C ALA A 157 2.25 7.98 2.80
N GLY A 158 3.40 8.31 3.42
CA GLY A 158 3.66 7.98 4.81
C GLY A 158 3.33 9.08 5.81
N ASP A 159 3.76 10.30 5.51
CA ASP A 159 3.89 11.31 6.55
C ASP A 159 2.73 12.32 6.54
N ASN A 160 2.33 12.83 5.37
CA ASN A 160 1.36 13.93 5.30
C ASN A 160 -0.08 13.45 5.16
N THR A 161 -0.34 12.50 4.25
CA THR A 161 -1.67 11.89 4.06
C THR A 161 -2.19 11.27 5.37
N VAL A 162 -1.28 10.68 6.12
CA VAL A 162 -1.58 10.01 7.38
C VAL A 162 -1.79 10.98 8.53
N ARG A 163 -1.05 12.11 8.58
CA ARG A 163 -1.31 13.19 9.53
C ARG A 163 -2.73 13.76 9.40
N ILE A 164 -3.26 13.89 8.17
CA ILE A 164 -4.66 14.29 7.96
C ILE A 164 -5.62 13.26 8.59
N GLY A 165 -5.32 11.98 8.41
CA GLY A 165 -6.14 10.89 8.94
C GLY A 165 -6.07 10.75 10.47
N ASN A 166 -4.92 10.96 11.11
CA ASN A 166 -4.79 10.88 12.58
C ASN A 166 -5.66 11.90 13.34
N GLU A 167 -6.04 13.02 12.70
CA GLU A 167 -6.96 14.01 13.29
C GLU A 167 -8.44 13.62 13.08
N THR A 168 -8.69 12.62 12.25
CA THR A 168 -10.03 12.17 11.86
C THR A 168 -10.38 10.77 12.41
N PHE A 169 -9.37 9.90 12.59
CA PHE A 169 -9.51 8.50 12.99
C PHE A 169 -9.06 8.25 14.43
#